data_AF-A0A833LGR3-F1
#
_entry.id   AF-A0A833LGR3-F1
#
_cell.length_a   1.000
_cell.length_b   1.000
_cell.length_c   1.000
_cell.angle_alpha   90.00
_cell.angle_beta   90.00
_cell.angle_gamma   90.00
#
_symmetry.space_group_name_H-M   'P 1'
#
loop_
_entity.id
_entity.type
_entity.pdbx_description
1 polymer ?
#
loop_
_entity_poly.entity_id
_entity_poly.type
_entity_poly.pdbx_seq_one_letter_code
_entity_poly.pdbx_strand_id
1 'polypeptide(L)'
;PNLVSLIRNRRITKLFHFGRFDLAVLYHAFGVMPEPVFCTKIASKLTRTYTDRHGLKDICAELLGVSLSKAQQSSDWAAETLTPEQLEYAASDVLHLHRLRDVLAGRLARDGRTKEADACFRFLPTRAKLDLMGWAEEDIFAH
;
A
#
# COMPACT_ATOMS: atom_id res chain seq x y z
N PRO A 1 19.24 -2.41 12.16
CA PRO A 1 18.07 -3.28 12.43
C PRO A 1 17.70 -4.14 11.21
N ASN A 2 17.24 -5.38 11.45
CA ASN A 2 16.89 -6.34 10.39
C ASN A 2 15.82 -5.78 9.42
N LEU A 3 14.84 -5.04 9.94
CA LEU A 3 13.80 -4.38 9.14
C LEU A 3 14.38 -3.39 8.12
N VAL A 4 15.34 -2.54 8.53
CA VAL A 4 15.97 -1.56 7.63
C VAL A 4 16.72 -2.24 6.49
N SER A 5 17.35 -3.39 6.76
CA SER A 5 18.00 -4.21 5.74
C SER A 5 16.99 -4.72 4.70
N LEU A 6 15.84 -5.22 5.15
CA LEU A 6 14.75 -5.68 4.28
C LEU A 6 14.17 -4.52 3.45
N ILE A 7 13.89 -3.39 4.07
CA ILE A 7 13.32 -2.20 3.41
C ILE A 7 14.26 -1.71 2.29
N ARG A 8 15.57 -1.59 2.59
CA ARG A 8 16.59 -1.11 1.64
C ARG A 8 16.87 -2.10 0.50
N ASN A 9 16.57 -3.38 0.68
CA ASN A 9 16.92 -4.41 -0.30
C ASN A 9 16.12 -4.23 -1.59
N ARG A 10 16.81 -3.82 -2.67
CA ARG A 10 16.20 -3.58 -3.98
C ARG A 10 15.84 -4.85 -4.75
N ARG A 11 16.28 -6.03 -4.28
CA ARG A 11 15.89 -7.33 -4.85
C ARG A 11 14.55 -7.83 -4.33
N ILE A 12 13.99 -7.18 -3.31
CA ILE A 12 12.73 -7.56 -2.67
C ILE A 12 11.71 -6.45 -2.93
N THR A 13 10.61 -6.78 -3.58
CA THR A 13 9.48 -5.86 -3.76
C THR A 13 8.65 -5.80 -2.50
N LYS A 14 8.37 -4.59 -2.01
CA LYS A 14 7.49 -4.38 -0.86
C LYS A 14 6.06 -4.13 -1.34
N LEU A 15 5.11 -4.91 -0.82
CA LEU A 15 3.70 -4.78 -1.16
C LEU A 15 3.01 -3.90 -0.13
N PHE A 16 2.24 -2.92 -0.60
CA PHE A 16 1.43 -2.06 0.25
C PHE A 16 0.02 -1.93 -0.32
N HIS A 17 -0.95 -1.66 0.55
CA HIS A 17 -2.22 -1.08 0.14
C HIS A 17 -2.21 0.40 0.51
N PHE A 18 -2.23 1.29 -0.49
CA PHE A 18 -2.05 2.74 -0.29
C PHE A 18 -0.69 3.14 0.32
N GLY A 19 0.41 2.57 -0.18
CA GLY A 19 1.76 2.80 0.37
C GLY A 19 2.28 4.24 0.36
N ARG A 20 1.54 5.24 -0.14
CA ARG A 20 1.92 6.67 -0.06
C ARG A 20 2.23 7.07 1.39
N PHE A 21 1.33 6.71 2.31
CA PHE A 21 1.46 7.03 3.73
C PHE A 21 2.56 6.21 4.40
N ASP A 22 2.54 4.89 4.23
CA ASP A 22 3.50 3.98 4.89
C ASP A 22 4.95 4.28 4.50
N LEU A 23 5.20 4.60 3.22
CA LEU A 23 6.53 4.96 2.74
C LEU A 23 7.04 6.24 3.41
N ALA A 24 6.17 7.23 3.59
CA ALA A 24 6.52 8.48 4.26
C ALA A 24 6.86 8.23 5.74
N VAL A 25 6.03 7.46 6.45
CA VAL A 25 6.26 7.10 7.87
C VAL A 25 7.56 6.31 8.03
N LEU A 26 7.79 5.29 7.20
CA LEU A 26 9.00 4.47 7.26
C LEU A 26 10.26 5.29 6.93
N TYR A 27 10.18 6.20 5.96
CA TYR A 27 11.30 7.08 5.63
C TYR A 27 11.59 8.08 6.77
N HIS A 28 10.55 8.69 7.35
CA HIS A 28 10.70 9.59 8.50
C HIS A 28 11.30 8.87 9.72
N ALA A 29 10.82 7.66 10.03
CA ALA A 29 11.24 6.91 11.20
C ALA A 29 12.65 6.29 11.07
N PHE A 30 13.02 5.82 9.87
CA PHE A 30 14.23 5.00 9.68
C PHE A 30 15.24 5.59 8.69
N GLY A 31 14.93 6.70 8.03
CA GLY A 31 15.79 7.33 7.02
C GLY A 31 16.00 6.52 5.75
N VAL A 32 15.22 5.45 5.53
CA VAL A 32 15.34 4.56 4.38
C VAL A 32 14.02 4.46 3.64
N MET A 33 14.06 4.78 2.35
CA MET A 33 12.90 4.71 1.48
C MET A 33 12.66 3.26 1.00
N PRO A 34 11.46 2.69 1.23
CA PRO A 34 11.12 1.38 0.67
C PRO A 34 11.08 1.40 -0.86
N GLU A 35 11.99 0.68 -1.52
CA GLU A 35 12.03 0.53 -2.98
C GLU A 35 12.66 -0.81 -3.40
N PRO A 36 12.14 -1.53 -4.41
CA PRO A 36 10.94 -1.25 -5.20
C PRO A 36 9.65 -1.58 -4.44
N VAL A 37 8.52 -1.01 -4.90
CA VAL A 37 7.19 -1.20 -4.28
C VAL A 37 6.15 -1.62 -5.30
N PHE A 38 5.09 -2.26 -4.82
CA PHE A 38 3.83 -2.46 -5.56
C PHE A 38 2.68 -1.99 -4.66
N CYS A 39 1.82 -1.12 -5.19
CA CYS A 39 0.69 -0.58 -4.45
C CYS A 39 -0.62 -1.14 -4.99
N THR A 40 -1.29 -1.99 -4.21
CA THR A 40 -2.55 -2.63 -4.61
C THR A 40 -3.68 -1.62 -4.80
N LYS A 41 -3.67 -0.48 -4.09
CA LYS A 41 -4.66 0.59 -4.29
C LYS A 41 -4.49 1.29 -5.65
N ILE A 42 -3.25 1.57 -6.07
CA ILE A 42 -2.97 2.13 -7.41
C ILE A 42 -3.40 1.12 -8.48
N ALA A 43 -2.98 -0.14 -8.36
CA ALA A 43 -3.36 -1.19 -9.30
C ALA A 43 -4.88 -1.39 -9.38
N SER A 44 -5.57 -1.31 -8.23
CA SER A 44 -7.03 -1.35 -8.15
C SER A 44 -7.67 -0.17 -8.87
N LYS A 45 -7.22 1.08 -8.65
CA LYS A 45 -7.74 2.26 -9.38
C LYS A 45 -7.55 2.14 -10.89
N LEU A 46 -6.42 1.57 -11.32
CA LEU A 46 -6.11 1.38 -12.75
C LEU A 46 -6.87 0.21 -13.40
N THR A 47 -7.49 -0.71 -12.66
CA THR A 47 -8.12 -1.92 -13.25
C THR A 47 -9.59 -2.11 -12.90
N ARG A 48 -10.03 -1.61 -11.73
CA ARG A 48 -11.42 -1.69 -11.25
C ARG A 48 -12.16 -0.38 -11.55
N THR A 49 -12.14 0.05 -12.81
CA THR A 49 -12.67 1.35 -13.26
C THR A 49 -14.20 1.46 -13.23
N TYR A 50 -14.89 0.39 -12.84
CA TYR A 50 -16.36 0.35 -12.67
C TYR A 50 -16.82 0.69 -11.24
N THR A 51 -15.91 1.05 -10.34
CA THR A 51 -16.26 1.35 -8.95
C THR A 51 -15.26 2.32 -8.33
N ASP A 52 -15.72 3.15 -7.40
CA ASP A 52 -14.86 4.03 -6.60
C ASP A 52 -14.34 3.37 -5.31
N ARG A 53 -14.78 2.13 -5.03
CA ARG A 53 -14.43 1.41 -3.81
C ARG A 53 -13.10 0.69 -3.96
N HIS A 54 -12.01 1.35 -3.58
CA HIS A 54 -10.64 0.80 -3.66
C HIS A 54 -9.97 0.58 -2.31
N GLY A 55 -10.72 0.53 -1.21
CA GLY A 55 -10.16 0.17 0.10
C GLY A 55 -9.77 -1.31 0.18
N LEU A 56 -8.85 -1.66 1.09
CA LEU A 56 -8.34 -3.03 1.23
C LEU A 56 -9.47 -4.04 1.46
N LYS A 57 -10.38 -3.73 2.39
CA LYS A 57 -11.57 -4.53 2.66
C LYS A 57 -12.38 -4.82 1.39
N ASP A 58 -12.63 -3.79 0.57
CA ASP A 58 -13.47 -3.90 -0.62
C ASP A 58 -12.80 -4.79 -1.68
N ILE A 59 -11.49 -4.60 -1.91
CA ILE A 59 -10.75 -5.41 -2.89
C ILE A 59 -10.54 -6.85 -2.41
N CYS A 60 -10.37 -7.10 -1.11
CA CYS A 60 -10.32 -8.46 -0.56
C CYS A 60 -11.66 -9.18 -0.75
N ALA A 61 -12.76 -8.50 -0.45
CA ALA A 61 -14.10 -9.09 -0.59
C ALA A 61 -14.39 -9.43 -2.06
N GLU A 62 -14.17 -8.48 -2.97
CA GLU A 62 -14.49 -8.68 -4.38
C GLU A 62 -13.54 -9.66 -5.09
N LEU A 63 -12.23 -9.52 -4.86
CA LEU A 63 -11.23 -10.25 -5.65
C LEU A 63 -10.88 -11.61 -5.07
N LEU A 64 -11.01 -11.76 -3.75
CA LEU A 64 -10.57 -12.97 -3.03
C LEU A 64 -11.70 -13.67 -2.27
N GLY A 65 -12.90 -13.07 -2.17
CA GLY A 65 -13.98 -13.58 -1.33
C GLY A 65 -13.68 -13.46 0.18
N VAL A 66 -12.75 -12.60 0.58
CA VAL A 66 -12.29 -12.46 1.98
C VAL A 66 -12.91 -11.23 2.62
N SER A 67 -13.58 -11.42 3.76
CA SER A 67 -14.12 -10.31 4.56
C SER A 67 -13.10 -9.85 5.60
N LEU A 68 -12.79 -8.56 5.62
CA LEU A 68 -11.94 -7.93 6.63
C LEU A 68 -12.75 -7.06 7.60
N SER A 69 -12.39 -7.12 8.88
CA SER A 69 -12.91 -6.21 9.90
C SER A 69 -12.17 -4.86 9.85
N LYS A 70 -12.88 -3.76 10.15
CA LYS A 70 -12.28 -2.42 10.33
C LYS A 70 -12.26 -1.97 11.79
N ALA A 71 -12.66 -2.84 12.73
CA ALA A 71 -12.96 -2.45 14.11
C ALA A 71 -11.76 -1.80 14.84
N GLN A 72 -10.53 -2.22 14.52
CA GLN A 72 -9.33 -1.76 15.22
C GLN A 72 -8.56 -0.67 14.46
N GLN A 73 -9.06 -0.21 13.30
CA GLN A 73 -8.36 0.78 12.47
C GLN A 73 -8.08 2.09 13.23
N SER A 74 -9.01 2.54 14.07
CA SER A 74 -8.92 3.76 14.87
C SER A 74 -8.69 3.49 16.37
N SER A 75 -8.10 2.35 16.72
CA SER A 75 -7.72 2.02 18.10
C SER A 75 -6.42 2.72 18.51
N ASP A 76 -6.07 2.68 19.79
CA ASP A 76 -4.79 3.21 20.28
C ASP A 76 -3.64 2.25 19.94
N TRP A 77 -2.90 2.57 18.87
CA TRP A 77 -1.73 1.81 18.41
C TRP A 77 -0.43 2.19 19.14
N ALA A 78 -0.48 3.17 20.05
CA ALA A 78 0.65 3.56 20.90
C ALA A 78 0.57 2.91 22.30
N ALA A 79 -0.46 2.11 22.56
CA ALA A 79 -0.61 1.37 23.81
C ALA A 79 0.60 0.47 24.10
N GLU A 80 1.01 0.40 25.37
CA GLU A 80 2.15 -0.42 25.81
C GLU A 80 1.92 -1.92 25.53
N THR A 81 0.67 -2.37 25.62
CA THR A 81 0.26 -3.74 25.29
C THR A 81 -0.87 -3.71 24.27
N LEU A 82 -0.64 -4.32 23.11
CA LEU A 82 -1.66 -4.47 22.07
C LEU A 82 -2.65 -5.58 22.44
N THR A 83 -3.93 -5.36 22.13
CA THR A 83 -4.98 -6.38 22.35
C THR A 83 -4.92 -7.50 21.29
N PRO A 84 -5.48 -8.69 21.57
CA PRO A 84 -5.59 -9.76 20.58
C PRO A 84 -6.28 -9.31 19.28
N GLU A 85 -7.29 -8.44 19.36
CA GLU A 85 -8.01 -7.91 18.21
C GLU A 85 -7.12 -6.98 17.38
N GLN A 86 -6.27 -6.17 18.01
CA GLN A 86 -5.30 -5.32 17.31
C GLN A 86 -4.26 -6.19 16.57
N LEU A 87 -3.75 -7.23 17.22
CA LEU A 87 -2.81 -8.17 16.58
C LEU A 87 -3.44 -8.86 15.37
N GLU A 88 -4.68 -9.34 15.50
CA GLU A 88 -5.43 -9.99 14.42
C GLU A 88 -5.69 -9.02 13.26
N TYR A 89 -6.09 -7.78 13.58
CA TYR A 89 -6.27 -6.72 12.58
C TYR A 89 -4.97 -6.45 11.81
N ALA A 90 -3.86 -6.25 12.53
CA ALA A 90 -2.56 -5.95 11.91
C ALA A 90 -2.07 -7.09 11.00
N ALA A 91 -2.27 -8.35 11.41
CA ALA A 91 -1.94 -9.52 10.58
C ALA A 91 -2.82 -9.59 9.32
N SER A 92 -4.13 -9.38 9.48
CA SER A 92 -5.11 -9.42 8.39
C SER A 92 -4.86 -8.36 7.30
N ASP A 93 -4.35 -7.18 7.68
CA ASP A 93 -4.07 -6.08 6.74
C ASP A 93 -2.91 -6.40 5.76
N VAL A 94 -2.06 -7.37 6.08
CA VAL A 94 -0.92 -7.78 5.23
C VAL A 94 -1.05 -9.18 4.63
N LEU A 95 -1.82 -10.07 5.26
CA LEU A 95 -1.90 -11.49 4.92
C LEU A 95 -2.30 -11.75 3.45
N HIS A 96 -3.13 -10.88 2.88
CA HIS A 96 -3.70 -11.08 1.56
C HIS A 96 -3.02 -10.28 0.43
N LEU A 97 -2.00 -9.47 0.73
CA LEU A 97 -1.40 -8.56 -0.25
C LEU A 97 -0.75 -9.27 -1.44
N HIS A 98 -0.16 -10.45 -1.23
CA HIS A 98 0.43 -11.25 -2.32
C HIS A 98 -0.64 -11.74 -3.29
N ARG A 99 -1.73 -12.33 -2.77
CA ARG A 99 -2.86 -12.80 -3.59
C ARG A 99 -3.53 -11.64 -4.34
N LEU A 100 -3.69 -10.49 -3.70
CA LEU A 100 -4.20 -9.28 -4.34
C LEU A 100 -3.27 -8.79 -5.46
N ARG A 101 -1.95 -8.78 -5.22
CA ARG A 101 -0.95 -8.42 -6.23
C ARG A 101 -1.08 -9.31 -7.46
N ASP A 102 -1.24 -10.62 -7.29
CA ASP A 102 -1.33 -11.56 -8.41
C ASP A 102 -2.57 -11.30 -9.28
N VAL A 103 -3.74 -11.17 -8.64
CA VAL A 103 -5.00 -10.86 -9.33
C VAL A 103 -4.92 -9.52 -10.05
N LEU A 104 -4.43 -8.48 -9.37
CA LEU A 104 -4.36 -7.13 -9.94
C LEU A 104 -3.31 -7.01 -11.04
N ALA A 105 -2.17 -7.71 -10.92
CA ALA A 105 -1.16 -7.78 -11.97
C ALA A 105 -1.73 -8.46 -13.23
N GLY A 106 -2.50 -9.55 -13.07
CA GLY A 106 -3.21 -10.19 -14.18
C GLY A 106 -4.20 -9.25 -14.86
N ARG A 107 -4.98 -8.48 -14.09
CA ARG A 107 -5.91 -7.48 -14.64
C ARG A 107 -5.19 -6.33 -15.34
N LEU A 108 -4.09 -5.82 -14.78
CA LEU A 108 -3.25 -4.79 -15.41
C LEU A 108 -2.75 -5.26 -16.77
N ALA A 109 -2.28 -6.50 -16.87
CA ALA A 109 -1.81 -7.08 -18.12
C ALA A 109 -2.95 -7.23 -19.14
N ARG A 110 -4.10 -7.78 -18.70
CA ARG A 110 -5.31 -7.93 -19.54
C ARG A 110 -5.80 -6.60 -20.10
N ASP A 111 -5.77 -5.55 -19.29
CA ASP A 111 -6.29 -4.22 -19.65
C ASP A 111 -5.24 -3.33 -20.34
N GLY A 112 -4.01 -3.83 -20.53
CA GLY A 112 -2.92 -3.10 -21.19
C GLY A 112 -2.35 -1.93 -20.38
N ARG A 113 -2.45 -1.96 -19.05
CA ARG A 113 -2.09 -0.85 -18.13
C ARG A 113 -0.86 -1.10 -17.25
N THR A 114 -0.10 -2.17 -17.53
CA THR A 114 1.05 -2.57 -16.71
C THR A 114 2.14 -1.51 -16.68
N LYS A 115 2.44 -0.88 -17.83
CA LYS A 115 3.54 0.11 -17.92
C LYS A 115 3.25 1.37 -17.11
N GLU A 116 2.00 1.80 -17.13
CA GLU A 116 1.48 2.95 -16.39
C GLU A 116 1.52 2.65 -14.89
N ALA A 117 1.07 1.46 -14.48
CA ALA A 117 1.16 1.03 -13.09
C ALA A 117 2.62 0.99 -12.60
N ASP A 118 3.54 0.44 -13.41
CA ASP A 118 4.96 0.40 -13.08
C ASP A 118 5.57 1.81 -12.93
N ALA A 119 5.17 2.76 -13.78
CA ALA A 119 5.57 4.16 -13.66
C ALA A 119 5.04 4.79 -12.37
N CYS A 120 3.77 4.56 -12.02
CA CYS A 120 3.19 5.00 -10.75
C CYS A 120 3.94 4.40 -9.55
N PHE A 121 4.27 3.10 -9.58
CA PHE A 121 5.02 2.45 -8.50
C PHE A 121 6.42 3.03 -8.31
N ARG A 122 7.12 3.35 -9.41
CA ARG A 122 8.43 4.02 -9.36
C ARG A 122 8.34 5.45 -8.84
N PHE A 123 7.24 6.16 -9.11
CA PHE A 123 7.02 7.52 -8.63
C PHE A 123 6.56 7.57 -7.17
N LEU A 124 5.88 6.53 -6.67
CA LEU A 124 5.29 6.51 -5.33
C LEU A 124 6.26 6.86 -4.18
N PRO A 125 7.53 6.41 -4.17
CA PRO A 125 8.54 6.87 -3.21
C PRO A 125 8.78 8.38 -3.23
N THR A 126 8.85 8.98 -4.42
CA THR A 126 8.98 10.44 -4.58
C THR A 126 7.73 11.13 -4.08
N ARG A 127 6.54 10.63 -4.44
CA ARG A 127 5.26 11.18 -3.95
C ARG A 127 5.19 11.20 -2.43
N ALA A 128 5.64 10.14 -1.76
CA ALA A 128 5.72 10.07 -0.30
C ALA A 128 6.71 11.09 0.30
N LYS A 129 7.84 11.35 -0.35
CA LYS A 129 8.77 12.42 0.08
C LYS A 129 8.18 13.81 -0.07
N LEU A 130 7.48 14.06 -1.18
CA LEU A 130 6.83 15.35 -1.41
C LEU A 130 5.83 15.67 -0.30
N ASP A 131 5.13 14.66 0.23
CA ASP A 131 4.23 14.85 1.37
C ASP A 131 4.97 15.34 2.61
N LEU A 132 6.12 14.74 2.92
CA LEU A 132 6.98 15.17 4.04
C LEU A 132 7.60 16.55 3.83
N MET A 133 7.74 16.99 2.58
CA MET A 133 8.25 18.32 2.22
C MET A 133 7.16 19.40 2.24
N GLY A 134 5.91 19.04 2.57
CA GLY A 134 4.80 19.99 2.71
C GLY A 134 3.79 19.98 1.57
N TRP A 135 3.96 19.15 0.54
CA TRP A 135 3.05 19.07 -0.61
C TRP A 135 1.98 17.98 -0.47
N ALA A 136 1.59 17.60 0.75
CA ALA A 136 0.68 16.46 0.98
C ALA A 136 -0.73 16.68 0.36
N GLU A 137 -1.24 17.90 0.43
CA GLU A 137 -2.57 18.27 -0.10
C GLU A 137 -2.53 18.71 -1.57
N GLU A 138 -1.33 18.83 -2.16
CA GLU A 138 -1.15 19.28 -3.54
C GLU A 138 -0.82 18.11 -4.47
N ASP A 139 -1.56 18.02 -5.56
CA ASP A 139 -1.08 17.28 -6.71
C ASP A 139 0.00 18.12 -7.40
N ILE A 140 1.25 17.67 -7.32
CA ILE A 140 2.42 18.39 -7.86
C ILE A 140 2.37 18.55 -9.39
N PHE A 141 1.42 17.87 -10.05
CA PHE A 141 1.17 17.98 -11.48
C PHE A 141 -0.01 18.90 -11.83
N ALA A 142 -0.77 19.39 -10.84
CA ALA A 142 -1.87 20.31 -11.05
C ALA A 142 -1.37 21.76 -11.24
N HIS A 143 -2.24 22.61 -11.81
CA HIS A 143 -2.01 24.05 -11.99
C HIS A 143 -2.17 24.84 -10.70
#